data_AF-A0A258ETI1-F1
#
_entry.id   AF-A0A258ETI1-F1
#
_cell.length_a   1.000
_cell.length_b   1.000
_cell.length_c   1.000
_cell.angle_alpha   90.00
_cell.angle_beta   90.00
_cell.angle_gamma   90.00
#
_symmetry.space_group_name_H-M   'P 1'
#
loop_
_entity.id
_entity.type
_entity.pdbx_description
1 polymer ?
#
loop_
_entity_poly.entity_id
_entity_poly.type
_entity_poly.pdbx_seq_one_letter_code
_entity_poly.pdbx_strand_id
1 'polypeptide(L)'
;RPRIPETPLHQGQILVYQVPIPEPLRFLEPRETETRKMHELEEYGLMHVKLYEDIARHGMIATAYDYPVKVEGRYVMDPSPIPKFDNPKLGQNPAIQLFGAGREQRIYALPPYTEVVSLDFDDHPFQASKAPHDCDLCGAKDSYLDEVITDDQGGRMFVCSDTDFCAGRRARGHAGRLGQAQISSKKFANSFEGIWPSPEGAA
;
A
#
# COMPACT_ATOMS: atom_id res chain seq x y z
N ARG A 1 7.52 -0.80 -2.77
CA ARG A 1 7.21 -1.53 -1.52
C ARG A 1 7.04 -0.53 -0.39
N PRO A 2 6.00 -0.61 0.45
CA PRO A 2 4.83 -1.49 0.37
C PRO A 2 3.55 -0.67 0.10
N ARG A 3 3.47 0.07 -1.02
CA ARG A 3 2.37 1.00 -1.29
C ARG A 3 1.85 0.83 -2.70
N ILE A 4 0.56 1.07 -2.88
CA ILE A 4 -0.04 1.36 -4.18
C ILE A 4 -0.11 2.89 -4.31
N PRO A 5 0.37 3.48 -5.42
CA PRO A 5 0.33 4.93 -5.62
C PRO A 5 -1.05 5.52 -5.38
N GLU A 6 -1.10 6.78 -4.94
CA GLU A 6 -2.35 7.52 -4.81
C GLU A 6 -2.89 7.95 -6.18
N THR A 7 -1.98 8.13 -7.14
CA THR A 7 -2.34 8.39 -8.54
C THR A 7 -2.93 7.12 -9.17
N PRO A 8 -4.14 7.17 -9.76
CA PRO A 8 -4.74 6.03 -10.43
C PRO A 8 -3.83 5.46 -11.53
N LEU A 9 -3.74 4.13 -11.58
CA LEU A 9 -3.01 3.46 -12.64
C LEU A 9 -3.83 3.44 -13.93
N HIS A 10 -3.14 3.19 -15.05
CA HIS A 10 -3.73 3.13 -16.38
C HIS A 10 -3.26 1.88 -17.14
N GLN A 11 -3.97 1.55 -18.21
CA GLN A 11 -3.67 0.39 -19.05
C GLN A 11 -2.24 0.49 -19.62
N GLY A 12 -1.56 -0.65 -19.69
CA GLY A 12 -0.17 -0.75 -20.16
C GLY A 12 0.88 -0.55 -19.06
N GLN A 13 0.47 -0.12 -17.86
CA GLN A 13 1.34 -0.13 -16.68
C GLN A 13 1.40 -1.52 -16.03
N ILE A 14 2.53 -1.80 -15.38
CA ILE A 14 2.79 -3.02 -14.62
C ILE A 14 3.19 -2.59 -13.21
N LEU A 15 2.45 -3.05 -12.20
CA LEU A 15 2.82 -2.84 -10.80
C LEU A 15 3.38 -4.13 -10.21
N VAL A 16 4.62 -4.08 -9.71
CA VAL A 16 5.33 -5.24 -9.15
C VAL A 16 5.46 -5.11 -7.63
N TYR A 17 4.87 -6.05 -6.91
CA TYR A 17 4.86 -6.12 -5.46
C TYR A 17 5.95 -7.06 -4.94
N GLN A 18 6.66 -6.61 -3.91
CA GLN A 18 7.61 -7.42 -3.17
C GLN A 18 6.92 -8.07 -1.99
N VAL A 19 6.89 -9.41 -1.99
CA VAL A 19 6.12 -10.19 -1.04
C VAL A 19 7.08 -10.96 -0.12
N PRO A 20 7.05 -10.72 1.21
CA PRO A 20 7.89 -11.47 2.14
C PRO A 20 7.32 -12.86 2.44
N ILE A 21 6.00 -12.99 2.56
CA ILE A 21 5.23 -14.20 2.86
C ILE A 21 4.07 -14.17 1.84
N PRO A 22 3.95 -15.14 0.92
CA PRO A 22 2.91 -15.14 -0.11
C PRO A 22 1.64 -15.91 0.27
N GLU A 23 1.66 -16.56 1.43
CA GLU A 23 0.63 -17.50 1.87
C GLU A 23 -0.23 -16.80 2.93
N PRO A 24 -1.47 -16.38 2.61
CA PRO A 24 -2.32 -15.65 3.54
C PRO A 24 -2.67 -16.48 4.78
N LEU A 25 -2.64 -17.82 4.71
CA LEU A 25 -2.93 -18.70 5.83
C LEU A 25 -1.69 -18.99 6.70
N ARG A 26 -0.51 -18.45 6.38
CA ARG A 26 0.77 -18.89 6.98
C ARG A 26 0.81 -18.78 8.50
N PHE A 27 0.18 -17.75 9.07
CA PHE A 27 0.15 -17.53 10.51
C PHE A 27 -0.87 -18.42 11.25
N LEU A 28 -1.75 -19.09 10.50
CA LEU A 28 -2.77 -20.00 11.01
C LEU A 28 -2.36 -21.47 10.81
N GLU A 29 -1.79 -21.78 9.66
CA GLU A 29 -1.20 -23.08 9.34
C GLU A 29 0.22 -22.87 8.74
N PRO A 30 1.28 -23.21 9.50
CA PRO A 30 2.65 -22.98 9.04
C PRO A 30 3.11 -23.94 7.95
N ARG A 31 2.42 -25.08 7.71
CA ARG A 31 2.84 -26.11 6.73
C ARG A 31 2.26 -25.84 5.35
N GLU A 32 3.15 -25.61 4.39
CA GLU A 32 2.80 -25.45 2.97
C GLU A 32 2.03 -26.64 2.39
N THR A 33 2.29 -27.87 2.86
CA THR A 33 1.58 -29.06 2.38
C THR A 33 0.10 -29.04 2.76
N GLU A 34 -0.24 -28.39 3.87
CA GLU A 34 -1.62 -28.28 4.34
C GLU A 34 -2.30 -27.05 3.73
N THR A 35 -1.65 -25.87 3.73
CA THR A 35 -2.23 -24.67 3.10
C THR A 35 -2.52 -24.89 1.61
N ARG A 36 -1.65 -25.61 0.90
CA ARG A 36 -1.92 -26.00 -0.50
C ARG A 36 -3.22 -26.79 -0.66
N LYS A 37 -3.48 -27.79 0.20
CA LYS A 37 -4.74 -28.55 0.17
C LYS A 37 -5.92 -27.64 0.49
N MET A 38 -5.77 -26.73 1.45
CA MET A 38 -6.81 -25.75 1.78
C MET A 38 -7.14 -24.85 0.58
N HIS A 39 -6.13 -24.39 -0.18
CA HIS A 39 -6.33 -23.65 -1.42
C HIS A 39 -6.98 -24.52 -2.53
N GLU A 40 -6.62 -25.80 -2.63
CA GLU A 40 -7.21 -26.74 -3.60
C GLU A 40 -8.69 -27.02 -3.31
N LEU A 41 -9.06 -27.09 -2.03
CA LEU A 41 -10.41 -27.44 -1.55
C LEU A 41 -11.26 -26.21 -1.16
N GLU A 42 -10.73 -25.00 -1.31
CA GLU A 42 -11.41 -23.75 -0.92
C GLU A 42 -11.74 -23.66 0.59
N GLU A 43 -10.92 -24.27 1.44
CA GLU A 43 -11.12 -24.34 2.90
C GLU A 43 -10.62 -23.08 3.62
N TYR A 44 -11.23 -21.93 3.33
CA TYR A 44 -10.84 -20.63 3.93
C TYR A 44 -11.56 -20.28 5.24
N GLY A 45 -12.26 -21.24 5.85
CA GLY A 45 -12.97 -21.02 7.13
C GLY A 45 -12.05 -20.54 8.24
N LEU A 46 -10.81 -21.03 8.29
CA LEU A 46 -9.83 -20.65 9.31
C LEU A 46 -9.48 -19.16 9.29
N MET A 47 -9.47 -18.54 8.11
CA MET A 47 -9.23 -17.09 7.98
C MET A 47 -10.39 -16.29 8.57
N HIS A 48 -11.63 -16.70 8.33
CA HIS A 48 -12.80 -16.06 8.93
C HIS A 48 -12.79 -16.19 10.46
N VAL A 49 -12.43 -17.35 11.00
CA VAL A 49 -12.29 -17.53 12.46
C VAL A 49 -11.27 -16.53 13.04
N LYS A 50 -10.11 -16.38 12.39
CA LYS A 50 -9.09 -15.39 12.81
C LYS A 50 -9.66 -13.98 12.86
N LEU A 51 -10.31 -13.53 11.78
CA LEU A 51 -10.86 -12.17 11.70
C LEU A 51 -11.94 -11.94 12.77
N TYR A 52 -12.76 -12.95 13.05
CA TYR A 52 -13.78 -12.88 14.08
C TYR A 52 -13.19 -12.86 15.50
N GLU A 53 -12.10 -13.60 15.75
CA GLU A 53 -11.36 -13.51 17.02
C GLU A 53 -10.84 -12.10 17.30
N ASP A 54 -10.33 -11.40 16.27
CA ASP A 54 -9.90 -10.00 16.43
C ASP A 54 -11.07 -9.12 16.85
N ILE A 55 -12.23 -9.27 16.20
CA ILE A 55 -13.46 -8.52 16.53
C ILE A 55 -13.90 -8.82 17.97
N ALA A 56 -13.93 -10.09 18.38
CA ALA A 56 -14.34 -10.48 19.73
C ALA A 56 -13.41 -9.93 20.82
N ARG A 57 -12.10 -9.80 20.54
CA ARG A 57 -11.11 -9.29 21.52
C ARG A 57 -10.99 -7.77 21.52
N HIS A 58 -11.10 -7.12 20.36
CA HIS A 58 -10.73 -5.72 20.18
C HIS A 58 -11.89 -4.84 19.70
N GLY A 59 -13.05 -5.40 19.39
CA GLY A 59 -14.19 -4.70 18.79
C GLY A 59 -13.98 -4.31 17.33
N MET A 60 -12.83 -4.66 16.74
CA MET A 60 -12.46 -4.37 15.36
C MET A 60 -11.41 -5.37 14.87
N ILE A 61 -11.31 -5.54 13.56
CA ILE A 61 -10.27 -6.36 12.97
C ILE A 61 -8.91 -5.68 13.16
N ALA A 62 -7.97 -6.37 13.80
CA ALA A 62 -6.67 -5.83 14.20
C ALA A 62 -5.66 -5.79 13.05
N THR A 63 -5.89 -6.55 11.98
CA THR A 63 -5.04 -6.55 10.78
C THR A 63 -4.99 -5.17 10.12
N ALA A 64 -3.86 -4.48 10.20
CA ALA A 64 -3.66 -3.12 9.66
C ALA A 64 -3.01 -3.09 8.27
N TYR A 65 -2.24 -4.11 7.94
CA TYR A 65 -1.55 -4.32 6.66
C TYR A 65 -1.63 -5.80 6.29
N ASP A 66 -1.31 -6.12 5.04
CA ASP A 66 -1.36 -7.51 4.56
C ASP A 66 -2.74 -8.15 4.79
N TYR A 67 -3.77 -7.35 4.48
CA TYR A 67 -5.15 -7.71 4.81
C TYR A 67 -5.69 -8.65 3.72
N PRO A 68 -6.14 -9.86 4.07
CA PRO A 68 -6.48 -10.89 3.09
C PRO A 68 -7.64 -10.46 2.19
N VAL A 69 -7.49 -10.77 0.90
CA VAL A 69 -8.50 -10.47 -0.13
C VAL A 69 -8.96 -11.75 -0.82
N LYS A 70 -10.22 -11.79 -1.26
CA LYS A 70 -10.77 -12.82 -2.13
C LYS A 70 -10.75 -12.32 -3.58
N VAL A 71 -10.15 -13.11 -4.45
CA VAL A 71 -9.92 -12.80 -5.86
C VAL A 71 -10.84 -13.67 -6.72
N GLU A 72 -11.57 -13.04 -7.65
CA GLU A 72 -12.50 -13.71 -8.58
C GLU A 72 -13.48 -14.67 -7.86
N GLY A 73 -13.94 -14.25 -6.69
CA GLY A 73 -14.86 -15.03 -5.86
C GLY A 73 -14.29 -16.37 -5.33
N ARG A 74 -13.01 -16.68 -5.56
CA ARG A 74 -12.44 -18.00 -5.31
C ARG A 74 -11.20 -17.97 -4.40
N TYR A 75 -10.08 -17.42 -4.86
CA TYR A 75 -8.82 -17.54 -4.13
C TYR A 75 -8.72 -16.48 -3.03
N VAL A 76 -8.44 -16.89 -1.79
CA VAL A 76 -7.91 -15.95 -0.78
C VAL A 76 -6.44 -15.70 -1.10
N MET A 77 -6.03 -14.43 -1.08
CA MET A 77 -4.72 -13.96 -1.51
C MET A 77 -4.14 -12.97 -0.49
N ASP A 78 -2.83 -13.08 -0.28
CA ASP A 78 -1.98 -12.08 0.38
C ASP A 78 -1.69 -10.92 -0.59
N PRO A 79 -2.12 -9.68 -0.31
CA PRO A 79 -1.91 -8.55 -1.20
C PRO A 79 -0.50 -7.92 -1.05
N SER A 80 0.47 -8.64 -0.48
CA SER A 80 1.73 -8.12 0.03
C SER A 80 1.52 -7.20 1.25
N PRO A 81 2.59 -6.70 1.92
CA PRO A 81 2.45 -5.93 3.16
C PRO A 81 1.99 -4.48 2.92
N ILE A 82 1.09 -4.25 1.96
CA ILE A 82 0.42 -2.98 1.77
C ILE A 82 -0.52 -2.70 2.95
N PRO A 83 -0.71 -1.42 3.35
CA PRO A 83 -1.70 -1.09 4.34
C PRO A 83 -3.09 -1.46 3.81
N LYS A 84 -4.02 -1.85 4.71
CA LYS A 84 -5.41 -2.12 4.29
C LYS A 84 -6.06 -0.93 3.59
N PHE A 85 -5.57 0.29 3.84
CA PHE A 85 -5.93 1.49 3.09
C PHE A 85 -5.83 1.32 1.57
N ASP A 86 -4.82 0.59 1.08
CA ASP A 86 -4.56 0.41 -0.33
C ASP A 86 -5.38 -0.75 -0.95
N ASN A 87 -5.97 -1.65 -0.16
CA ASN A 87 -6.74 -2.81 -0.66
C ASN A 87 -7.82 -2.45 -1.70
N PRO A 88 -8.62 -1.38 -1.54
CA PRO A 88 -9.63 -1.00 -2.53
C PRO A 88 -9.04 -0.67 -3.91
N LYS A 89 -7.74 -0.35 -4.01
CA LYS A 89 -7.06 -0.06 -5.27
C LYS A 89 -6.62 -1.31 -6.04
N LEU A 90 -6.73 -2.50 -5.43
CA LEU A 90 -6.37 -3.77 -6.07
C LEU A 90 -7.40 -4.20 -7.10
N GLY A 91 -8.69 -4.07 -6.76
CA GLY A 91 -9.82 -4.50 -7.59
C GLY A 91 -10.12 -3.50 -8.69
N GLN A 92 -10.61 -4.00 -9.84
CA GLN A 92 -10.97 -3.17 -11.00
C GLN A 92 -9.84 -2.25 -11.50
N ASN A 93 -8.58 -2.62 -11.20
CA ASN A 93 -7.41 -1.85 -11.58
C ASN A 93 -7.05 -2.10 -13.05
N PRO A 94 -6.81 -1.07 -13.88
CA PRO A 94 -6.47 -1.26 -15.30
C PRO A 94 -5.02 -1.73 -15.55
N ALA A 95 -4.14 -1.64 -14.56
CA ALA A 95 -2.77 -2.14 -14.64
C ALA A 95 -2.71 -3.62 -14.21
N ILE A 96 -1.80 -4.38 -14.83
CA ILE A 96 -1.49 -5.74 -14.35
C ILE A 96 -0.65 -5.64 -13.08
N GLN A 97 -0.95 -6.52 -12.13
CA GLN A 97 -0.31 -6.54 -10.82
C GLN A 97 0.41 -7.88 -10.63
N LEU A 98 1.71 -7.83 -10.39
CA LEU A 98 2.56 -9.01 -10.24
C LEU A 98 3.14 -9.06 -8.83
N PHE A 99 3.01 -10.20 -8.16
CA PHE A 99 3.41 -10.41 -6.78
C PHE A 99 4.53 -11.43 -6.73
N GLY A 100 5.70 -11.01 -6.25
CA GLY A 100 6.90 -11.84 -6.22
C GLY A 100 7.41 -12.11 -4.81
N ALA A 101 7.37 -13.38 -4.40
CA ALA A 101 7.99 -13.86 -3.16
C ALA A 101 9.22 -14.70 -3.48
N GLY A 102 10.37 -14.03 -3.62
CA GLY A 102 11.62 -14.69 -4.04
C GLY A 102 12.10 -15.78 -3.07
N ARG A 103 12.10 -15.49 -1.76
CA ARG A 103 12.54 -16.45 -0.72
C ARG A 103 11.64 -17.68 -0.63
N GLU A 104 10.35 -17.51 -0.89
CA GLU A 104 9.33 -18.57 -0.81
C GLU A 104 9.06 -19.25 -2.16
N GLN A 105 9.74 -18.77 -3.23
CA GLN A 105 9.61 -19.27 -4.60
C GLN A 105 8.15 -19.30 -5.09
N ARG A 106 7.45 -18.18 -4.93
CA ARG A 106 6.07 -18.01 -5.43
C ARG A 106 5.94 -16.74 -6.27
N ILE A 107 5.13 -16.86 -7.32
CA ILE A 107 4.67 -15.74 -8.15
C ILE A 107 3.17 -15.91 -8.32
N TYR A 108 2.44 -14.82 -8.16
CA TYR A 108 1.01 -14.74 -8.44
C TYR A 108 0.69 -13.37 -9.03
N ALA A 109 -0.51 -13.23 -9.59
CA ALA A 109 -0.87 -12.03 -10.35
C ALA A 109 -2.35 -11.70 -10.23
N LEU A 110 -2.67 -10.42 -10.33
CA LEU A 110 -4.00 -9.94 -10.65
C LEU A 110 -3.96 -9.36 -12.07
N PRO A 111 -4.65 -9.99 -13.03
CA PRO A 111 -4.92 -9.39 -14.32
C PRO A 111 -5.64 -8.03 -14.18
N PRO A 112 -5.59 -7.17 -15.22
CA PRO A 112 -6.39 -5.97 -15.25
C PRO A 112 -7.89 -6.26 -15.08
N TYR A 113 -8.59 -5.39 -14.36
CA TYR A 113 -10.03 -5.46 -14.10
C TYR A 113 -10.51 -6.69 -13.32
N THR A 114 -9.61 -7.38 -12.65
CA THR A 114 -9.93 -8.50 -11.76
C THR A 114 -10.77 -8.04 -10.56
N GLU A 115 -11.74 -8.86 -10.17
CA GLU A 115 -12.51 -8.66 -8.95
C GLU A 115 -11.65 -9.01 -7.73
N VAL A 116 -11.51 -8.06 -6.81
CA VAL A 116 -10.79 -8.23 -5.55
C VAL A 116 -11.60 -7.62 -4.43
N VAL A 117 -12.00 -8.43 -3.46
CA VAL A 117 -12.81 -8.03 -2.31
C VAL A 117 -12.05 -8.35 -1.04
N SER A 118 -11.91 -7.39 -0.13
CA SER A 118 -11.29 -7.66 1.18
C SER A 118 -12.22 -8.51 2.03
N LEU A 119 -11.68 -9.52 2.73
CA LEU A 119 -12.51 -10.37 3.58
C LEU A 119 -13.11 -9.58 4.74
N ASP A 120 -14.42 -9.67 4.93
CA ASP A 120 -15.15 -9.00 6.00
C ASP A 120 -16.37 -9.83 6.42
N PHE A 121 -17.24 -9.23 7.24
CA PHE A 121 -18.50 -9.82 7.66
C PHE A 121 -19.63 -8.83 7.40
N ASP A 122 -20.86 -9.33 7.22
CA ASP A 122 -22.04 -8.48 6.98
C ASP A 122 -22.26 -7.46 8.12
N ASP A 123 -21.95 -7.83 9.36
CA ASP A 123 -22.07 -6.99 10.55
C ASP A 123 -20.79 -6.18 10.86
N HIS A 124 -19.66 -6.52 10.22
CA HIS A 124 -18.37 -5.85 10.36
C HIS A 124 -17.73 -5.65 8.98
N PRO A 125 -18.25 -4.72 8.16
CA PRO A 125 -17.78 -4.51 6.81
C PRO A 125 -16.34 -3.98 6.80
N PHE A 126 -15.63 -4.25 5.71
CA PHE A 126 -14.27 -3.76 5.53
C PHE A 126 -14.18 -2.24 5.58
N GLN A 127 -13.22 -1.72 6.36
CA GLN A 127 -12.94 -0.29 6.45
C GLN A 127 -11.47 -0.02 6.14
N ALA A 128 -11.25 0.64 5.00
CA ALA A 128 -9.97 1.28 4.70
C ALA A 128 -9.73 2.39 5.76
N SER A 129 -8.56 2.37 6.40
CA SER A 129 -8.24 3.33 7.46
C SER A 129 -6.88 3.97 7.25
N LYS A 130 -6.78 5.23 7.64
CA LYS A 130 -5.53 6.00 7.72
C LYS A 130 -5.53 6.82 9.01
N ALA A 131 -4.43 7.50 9.30
CA ALA A 131 -4.37 8.45 10.40
C ALA A 131 -5.45 9.57 10.23
N PRO A 132 -6.12 10.01 11.32
CA PRO A 132 -7.18 11.02 11.28
C PRO A 132 -6.64 12.44 11.14
N HIS A 133 -5.74 12.63 10.18
CA HIS A 133 -5.07 13.89 9.88
C HIS A 133 -5.13 14.16 8.38
N ASP A 134 -4.90 15.42 8.02
CA ASP A 134 -4.57 15.81 6.64
C ASP A 134 -3.05 15.87 6.51
N CYS A 135 -2.52 15.72 5.30
CA CYS A 135 -1.09 15.89 5.06
C CYS A 135 -0.64 17.31 5.44
N ASP A 136 0.31 17.43 6.36
CA ASP A 136 0.86 18.69 6.83
C ASP A 136 1.57 19.48 5.72
N LEU A 137 2.04 18.83 4.65
CA LEU A 137 2.74 19.50 3.55
C LEU A 137 1.81 19.97 2.43
N CYS A 138 0.94 19.11 1.93
CA CYS A 138 0.12 19.38 0.74
C CYS A 138 -1.39 19.45 1.02
N GLY A 139 -1.82 19.25 2.26
CA GLY A 139 -3.22 19.30 2.68
C GLY A 139 -4.09 18.18 2.11
N ALA A 140 -3.51 17.08 1.61
CA ALA A 140 -4.27 15.94 1.12
C ALA A 140 -5.02 15.25 2.27
N LYS A 141 -6.32 15.06 2.07
CA LYS A 141 -7.19 14.34 3.02
C LYS A 141 -7.26 12.86 2.71
N ASP A 142 -7.13 12.47 1.46
CA ASP A 142 -7.45 11.11 1.01
C ASP A 142 -6.21 10.28 0.65
N SER A 143 -5.04 10.63 1.18
CA SER A 143 -3.80 9.85 1.02
C SER A 143 -3.46 9.09 2.30
N TYR A 144 -2.76 7.97 2.17
CA TYR A 144 -2.12 7.35 3.32
C TYR A 144 -1.00 8.25 3.87
N LEU A 145 -0.86 8.28 5.20
CA LEU A 145 0.02 9.22 5.89
C LEU A 145 1.09 8.46 6.69
N ASP A 146 2.33 8.91 6.55
CA ASP A 146 3.42 8.56 7.45
C ASP A 146 3.44 9.57 8.61
N GLU A 147 3.60 9.05 9.82
CA GLU A 147 3.84 9.83 11.02
C GLU A 147 5.35 10.02 11.19
N VAL A 148 5.80 11.27 11.26
CA VAL A 148 7.19 11.62 11.49
C VAL A 148 7.30 12.36 12.82
N ILE A 149 8.14 11.84 13.71
CA ILE A 149 8.46 12.48 14.99
C ILE A 149 9.44 13.63 14.69
N THR A 150 9.09 14.84 15.14
CA THR A 150 9.86 16.06 14.81
C THR A 150 10.80 16.52 15.90
N ASP A 151 10.57 16.10 17.14
CA ASP A 151 11.35 16.47 18.31
C ASP A 151 11.18 15.47 19.46
N ASP A 152 12.03 15.60 20.48
CA ASP A 152 12.02 14.75 21.69
C ASP A 152 10.92 15.13 22.70
N GLN A 153 10.13 16.17 22.42
CA GLN A 153 9.03 16.66 23.26
C GLN A 153 7.66 16.18 22.78
N GLY A 154 7.64 15.24 21.81
CA GLY A 154 6.43 14.62 21.31
C GLY A 154 5.80 15.32 20.10
N GLY A 155 6.50 16.25 19.46
CA GLY A 155 6.08 16.86 18.20
C GLY A 155 5.98 15.82 17.08
N ARG A 156 4.92 15.94 16.29
CA ARG A 156 4.56 15.01 15.21
C ARG A 156 4.10 15.78 13.98
N MET A 157 4.44 15.24 12.82
CA MET A 157 3.90 15.65 11.53
C MET A 157 3.35 14.46 10.78
N PHE A 158 2.23 14.64 10.09
CA PHE A 158 1.62 13.62 9.26
C PHE A 158 1.76 14.02 7.80
N VAL A 159 2.41 13.19 6.98
CA VAL A 159 2.70 13.53 5.58
C VAL A 159 2.33 12.40 4.65
N CYS A 160 1.94 12.74 3.42
CA CYS A 160 1.69 11.75 2.39
C CYS A 160 2.88 10.79 2.28
N SER A 161 2.59 9.50 2.42
CA SER A 161 3.57 8.44 2.22
C SER A 161 3.96 8.31 0.74
N ASP A 162 3.03 8.59 -0.18
CA ASP A 162 3.34 8.79 -1.59
C ASP A 162 3.90 10.20 -1.83
N THR A 163 5.23 10.28 -1.96
CA THR A 163 5.95 11.54 -2.09
C THR A 163 5.80 12.17 -3.47
N ASP A 164 5.63 11.38 -4.54
CA ASP A 164 5.39 11.88 -5.90
C ASP A 164 4.01 12.57 -5.97
N PHE A 165 2.98 11.90 -5.46
CA PHE A 165 1.65 12.49 -5.32
C PHE A 165 1.68 13.80 -4.51
N CYS A 166 2.41 13.79 -3.39
CA CYS A 166 2.56 14.97 -2.53
C CYS A 166 3.27 16.13 -3.25
N ALA A 167 4.38 15.85 -3.92
CA ALA A 167 5.15 16.84 -4.67
C ALA A 167 4.32 17.43 -5.81
N GLY A 168 3.61 16.60 -6.57
CA GLY A 168 2.70 17.05 -7.63
C GLY A 168 1.60 17.98 -7.11
N ARG A 169 1.02 17.67 -5.95
CA ARG A 169 0.03 18.57 -5.30
C ARG A 169 0.65 19.90 -4.88
N ARG A 170 1.83 19.90 -4.28
CA ARG A 170 2.53 21.14 -3.89
C ARG A 170 2.89 22.01 -5.09
N ALA A 171 3.34 21.40 -6.19
CA ALA A 171 3.62 22.11 -7.44
C ALA A 171 2.37 22.80 -8.03
N ARG A 172 1.17 22.24 -7.78
CA ARG A 172 -0.12 22.85 -8.14
C ARG A 172 -0.63 23.86 -7.10
N GLY A 173 0.19 24.24 -6.11
CA GLY A 173 -0.14 25.25 -5.11
C GLY A 173 -0.91 24.74 -3.90
N HIS A 174 -1.13 23.43 -3.76
CA HIS A 174 -1.74 22.89 -2.54
C HIS A 174 -0.75 22.96 -1.38
N ALA A 175 -1.21 23.48 -0.24
CA ALA A 175 -0.41 23.58 0.98
C ALA A 175 -1.21 23.08 2.18
N GLY A 176 -0.55 22.28 3.02
CA GLY A 176 -1.04 21.90 4.35
C GLY A 176 -0.54 22.87 5.42
N ARG A 177 -0.83 22.53 6.69
CA ARG A 177 -0.46 23.31 7.89
C ARG A 177 1.01 23.75 7.91
N LEU A 178 1.93 22.91 7.46
CA LEU A 178 3.38 23.13 7.42
C LEU A 178 3.91 23.43 6.00
N GLY A 179 3.06 23.41 4.97
CA GLY A 179 3.45 23.55 3.57
C GLY A 179 3.92 24.96 3.16
N GLN A 180 3.40 26.00 3.82
CA GLN A 180 3.71 27.40 3.48
C GLN A 180 5.03 27.89 4.08
N ALA A 181 5.44 27.36 5.23
CA ALA A 181 6.68 27.77 5.91
C ALA A 181 7.96 27.45 5.12
N GLN A 182 7.90 26.49 4.18
CA GLN A 182 9.06 26.12 3.35
C GLN A 182 9.21 26.93 2.06
N ILE A 183 8.17 27.61 1.57
CA ILE A 183 8.25 28.39 0.32
C ILE A 183 9.12 29.65 0.52
N SER A 184 9.26 30.13 1.75
CA SER A 184 9.99 31.36 2.08
C SER A 184 11.50 31.20 2.31
N SER A 185 12.06 29.99 2.41
CA SER A 185 13.38 29.81 3.04
C SER A 185 14.47 29.11 2.22
N LYS A 186 14.23 28.67 0.97
CA LYS A 186 15.33 28.19 0.11
C LYS A 186 15.18 28.63 -1.35
N LYS A 187 15.92 29.67 -1.74
CA LYS A 187 16.50 29.73 -3.09
C LYS A 187 17.50 28.58 -3.19
N PHE A 188 17.08 27.44 -3.72
CA PHE A 188 18.04 26.43 -4.20
C PHE A 188 18.65 27.00 -5.48
N ALA A 189 19.89 27.49 -5.40
CA ALA A 189 20.71 27.65 -6.58
C ALA A 189 21.03 26.24 -7.10
N ASN A 190 20.36 25.81 -8.16
CA ASN A 190 20.73 24.60 -8.89
C ASN A 190 22.04 24.86 -9.65
N SER A 191 23.19 24.74 -8.99
CA SER A 191 24.48 24.64 -9.68
C SER A 191 24.70 23.18 -10.11
N PHE A 192 23.98 22.77 -11.16
CA PHE A 192 24.19 21.49 -11.85
C PHE A 192 25.00 21.65 -13.17
N GLU A 193 25.68 22.78 -13.36
CA GLU A 193 26.48 23.07 -14.57
C GLU A 193 27.85 22.37 -14.64
N GLY A 194 28.18 21.44 -13.72
CA GLY A 194 29.53 20.86 -13.64
C GLY A 194 29.64 19.34 -13.66
N ILE A 195 28.53 18.60 -13.78
CA ILE A 195 28.54 17.14 -13.53
C ILE A 195 28.59 16.31 -14.82
N TRP A 196 28.33 16.91 -15.99
CA TRP A 196 28.39 16.21 -17.27
C TRP A 196 29.54 16.74 -18.14
N PRO A 197 30.45 15.88 -18.64
CA PRO A 197 31.43 16.30 -19.64
C PRO A 197 30.72 16.62 -20.95
N SER A 198 31.07 17.76 -21.56
CA SER A 198 30.56 18.19 -22.86
C SER A 198 30.87 17.16 -23.96
N PRO A 199 29.93 16.89 -24.90
CA PRO A 199 30.11 15.95 -25.99
C PRO A 199 30.91 16.57 -27.17
N GLU A 200 31.99 17.28 -26.88
CA GLU A 200 32.93 17.79 -27.88
C GLU A 200 34.31 17.20 -27.60
N GLY A 201 34.57 16.04 -28.20
CA GLY A 201 35.83 15.31 -28.01
C GLY A 201 35.83 13.86 -28.47
N ALA A 202 34.79 13.40 -29.17
CA ALA A 202 34.81 12.14 -29.91
C ALA A 202 34.82 12.45 -31.41
N ALA A 203 36.02 12.76 -31.91
CA ALA A 203 36.39 12.73 -33.32
C ALA A 203 37.79 12.13 -33.42
#